data_AF-A0A968LJJ5-F1
#
_entry.id   AF-A0A968LJJ5-F1
#
_cell.length_a   1.000
_cell.length_b   1.000
_cell.length_c   1.000
_cell.angle_alpha   90.00
_cell.angle_beta   90.00
_cell.angle_gamma   90.00
#
_symmetry.space_group_name_H-M   'P 1'
#
loop_
_entity.id
_entity.type
_entity.pdbx_description
1 polymer ?
#
loop_
_entity_poly.entity_id
_entity_poly.type
_entity_poly.pdbx_seq_one_letter_code
_entity_poly.pdbx_strand_id
1 'polypeptide(L)'
;MDRLELYRQSVKTFLKQYADSINQHPEPGIEVELVFDDEHDRYLLLDVGWEGEKRVHHCIFHFDIKDGKIWLQENNTDIEVDENLEEMGISKKEIVVGFHHPSMREYSDYALA
;
A
#
# COMPACT_ATOMS: atom_id res chain seq x y z
N MET A 1 -5.56 20.31 3.97
CA MET A 1 -6.48 19.64 3.03
C MET A 1 -5.73 19.18 1.80
N ASP A 2 -4.97 20.06 1.14
CA ASP A 2 -4.26 19.73 -0.10
C ASP A 2 -3.27 18.56 0.01
N ARG A 3 -2.47 18.49 1.09
CA ARG A 3 -1.50 17.39 1.25
C ARG A 3 -2.16 16.03 1.56
N LEU A 4 -3.21 16.04 2.39
CA LEU A 4 -3.98 14.84 2.69
C LEU A 4 -4.65 14.31 1.42
N GLU A 5 -5.27 15.18 0.64
CA GLU A 5 -5.89 14.78 -0.62
C GLU A 5 -4.85 14.24 -1.60
N LEU A 6 -3.67 14.87 -1.70
CA LEU A 6 -2.57 14.33 -2.49
C LEU A 6 -2.19 12.91 -2.04
N TYR A 7 -1.99 12.67 -0.74
CA TYR A 7 -1.67 11.33 -0.23
C TYR A 7 -2.74 10.31 -0.60
N ARG A 8 -4.02 10.64 -0.40
CA ARG A 8 -5.15 9.76 -0.75
C ARG A 8 -5.13 9.42 -2.24
N GLN A 9 -4.92 10.42 -3.10
CA GLN A 9 -4.86 10.20 -4.54
C GLN A 9 -3.64 9.39 -4.95
N SER A 10 -2.46 9.67 -4.39
CA SER A 10 -1.22 8.94 -4.67
C SER A 10 -1.34 7.47 -4.26
N VAL A 11 -1.76 7.18 -3.03
CA VAL A 11 -1.93 5.80 -2.53
C VAL A 11 -2.96 5.04 -3.37
N LYS A 12 -4.12 5.63 -3.65
CA LYS A 12 -5.14 4.97 -4.49
C LYS A 12 -4.66 4.75 -5.92
N THR A 13 -3.90 5.69 -6.48
CA THR A 13 -3.35 5.57 -7.84
C THR A 13 -2.33 4.44 -7.89
N PHE A 14 -1.41 4.39 -6.94
CA PHE A 14 -0.44 3.31 -6.79
C PHE A 14 -1.15 1.94 -6.71
N LEU A 15 -2.12 1.79 -5.79
CA LEU A 15 -2.84 0.52 -5.61
C LEU A 15 -3.63 0.12 -6.86
N LYS A 16 -4.28 1.06 -7.56
CA LYS A 16 -4.99 0.79 -8.82
C LYS A 16 -4.04 0.35 -9.93
N GLN A 17 -2.92 1.05 -10.10
CA GLN A 17 -1.91 0.68 -11.10
C GLN A 17 -1.38 -0.72 -10.85
N TYR A 18 -1.16 -1.08 -9.59
CA TYR A 18 -0.71 -2.42 -9.23
C TYR A 18 -1.79 -3.48 -9.50
N ALA A 19 -3.03 -3.22 -9.09
CA ALA A 19 -4.17 -4.10 -9.38
C ALA A 19 -4.35 -4.32 -10.89
N ASP A 20 -4.24 -3.25 -11.70
CA ASP A 20 -4.32 -3.32 -13.16
C ASP A 20 -3.17 -4.16 -13.75
N SER A 21 -1.97 -4.09 -13.17
CA SER A 21 -0.84 -4.91 -13.58
C SER A 21 -1.07 -6.40 -13.32
N ILE A 22 -1.60 -6.78 -12.16
CA ILE A 22 -1.97 -8.17 -11.86
C ILE A 22 -3.07 -8.64 -12.83
N ASN A 23 -4.08 -7.80 -13.06
CA ASN A 23 -5.21 -8.14 -13.92
C ASN A 23 -4.85 -8.28 -15.42
N GLN A 24 -3.65 -7.87 -15.85
CA GLN A 24 -3.16 -8.20 -17.20
C GLN A 24 -2.84 -9.69 -17.36
N HIS A 25 -2.50 -10.38 -16.27
CA HIS A 25 -2.18 -11.80 -16.24
C HIS A 25 -2.86 -12.45 -15.03
N PRO A 26 -4.20 -12.51 -15.03
CA PRO A 26 -4.96 -12.93 -13.84
C PRO A 26 -4.74 -14.41 -13.54
N GLU A 27 -4.66 -14.74 -12.26
CA GLU A 27 -4.62 -16.12 -11.80
C GLU A 27 -6.05 -16.70 -11.71
N PRO A 28 -6.37 -17.82 -12.39
CA PRO A 28 -7.72 -18.36 -12.37
C PRO A 28 -8.21 -18.70 -10.96
N GLY A 29 -9.38 -18.19 -10.58
CA GLY A 29 -9.98 -18.45 -9.27
C GLY A 29 -9.49 -17.53 -8.16
N ILE A 30 -8.61 -16.56 -8.46
CA ILE A 30 -8.18 -15.51 -7.55
C ILE A 30 -8.65 -14.15 -8.09
N GLU A 31 -9.31 -13.39 -7.23
CA GLU A 31 -9.74 -12.03 -7.50
C GLU A 31 -8.83 -11.04 -6.77
N VAL A 32 -8.59 -9.89 -7.40
CA VAL A 32 -7.85 -8.79 -6.82
C VAL A 32 -8.86 -7.76 -6.31
N GLU A 33 -8.90 -7.52 -5.00
CA GLU A 33 -9.83 -6.60 -4.36
C GLU A 33 -9.13 -5.32 -3.87
N LEU A 34 -9.66 -4.17 -4.26
CA LEU A 34 -9.28 -2.86 -3.75
C LEU A 34 -10.24 -2.44 -2.64
N VAL A 35 -9.74 -2.19 -1.44
CA VAL A 35 -10.53 -1.75 -0.29
C VAL A 35 -10.08 -0.34 0.10
N PHE A 36 -10.93 0.65 -0.15
CA PHE A 36 -10.67 2.04 0.19
C PHE A 36 -11.67 2.56 1.21
N ASP A 37 -11.16 2.91 2.38
CA ASP A 37 -11.89 3.55 3.46
C ASP A 37 -11.39 4.99 3.61
N ASP A 38 -12.04 5.92 2.90
CA ASP A 38 -11.68 7.35 2.93
C ASP A 38 -12.07 8.06 4.22
N GLU A 39 -12.99 7.47 4.98
CA GLU A 39 -13.42 8.01 6.27
C GLU A 39 -12.35 7.76 7.33
N HIS A 40 -11.73 6.59 7.31
CA HIS A 40 -10.69 6.20 8.27
C HIS A 40 -9.27 6.19 7.70
N ASP A 41 -9.10 6.62 6.45
CA ASP A 41 -7.81 6.70 5.76
C ASP A 41 -7.07 5.35 5.71
N ARG A 42 -7.76 4.28 5.29
CA ARG A 42 -7.20 2.92 5.14
C ARG A 42 -7.38 2.41 3.73
N TYR A 43 -6.30 1.89 3.16
CA TYR A 43 -6.25 1.50 1.74
C TYR A 43 -5.53 0.16 1.61
N LEU A 44 -6.24 -0.86 1.11
CA LEU A 44 -5.71 -2.21 0.97
C LEU A 44 -5.86 -2.71 -0.47
N LEU A 45 -4.94 -3.59 -0.83
CA LEU A 45 -5.04 -4.47 -1.99
C LEU A 45 -4.93 -5.91 -1.52
N LEU A 46 -5.90 -6.74 -1.88
CA LEU A 46 -6.01 -8.12 -1.44
C LEU A 46 -6.10 -9.08 -2.62
N ASP A 47 -5.52 -10.27 -2.46
CA ASP A 47 -5.90 -11.45 -3.24
C ASP A 47 -6.95 -12.25 -2.47
N VAL A 48 -8.06 -12.56 -3.13
CA VAL A 48 -9.20 -13.25 -2.54
C VAL A 48 -9.69 -14.33 -3.50
N GLY A 49 -9.61 -15.59 -3.10
CA GLY A 49 -10.00 -16.67 -4.01
C GLY A 49 -9.64 -18.07 -3.53
N TRP A 50 -9.52 -18.98 -4.50
CA TRP A 50 -9.14 -20.37 -4.27
C TRP A 50 -8.16 -20.84 -5.34
N GLU A 51 -7.02 -21.34 -4.89
CA GLU A 51 -6.05 -22.05 -5.72
C GLU A 51 -6.31 -23.56 -5.55
N GLY A 52 -7.19 -24.11 -6.37
CA GLY A 52 -7.70 -25.47 -6.17
C GLY A 52 -8.46 -25.60 -4.84
N GLU A 53 -7.97 -26.43 -3.92
CA GLU A 53 -8.56 -26.61 -2.58
C GLU A 53 -7.98 -25.65 -1.52
N LYS A 54 -7.01 -24.80 -1.89
CA LYS A 54 -6.34 -23.89 -0.96
C LYS A 54 -7.03 -22.53 -0.99
N ARG A 55 -7.47 -22.07 0.18
CA ARG A 55 -8.02 -20.70 0.34
C ARG A 55 -6.90 -19.67 0.13
N VAL A 56 -7.18 -18.68 -0.72
CA VAL A 56 -6.37 -17.46 -0.85
C VAL A 56 -7.14 -16.31 -0.21
N HIS A 57 -6.52 -15.69 0.79
CA HIS A 57 -6.98 -14.47 1.43
C HIS A 57 -5.74 -13.75 1.98
N HIS A 58 -5.12 -12.96 1.13
CA HIS A 58 -3.77 -12.43 1.33
C HIS A 58 -3.75 -10.92 1.08
N CYS A 59 -3.09 -10.17 1.96
CA CYS A 59 -2.93 -8.73 1.79
C CYS A 59 -1.62 -8.46 1.05
N ILE A 60 -1.71 -7.90 -0.15
CA ILE A 60 -0.56 -7.55 -0.97
C ILE A 60 0.06 -6.25 -0.44
N PHE A 61 -0.77 -5.23 -0.28
CA PHE A 61 -0.40 -3.93 0.27
C PHE A 61 -1.44 -3.45 1.26
N HIS A 62 -0.99 -2.81 2.32
CA HIS A 62 -1.83 -2.06 3.25
C HIS A 62 -1.16 -0.72 3.56
N PHE A 63 -1.88 0.36 3.27
CA PHE A 63 -1.53 1.72 3.63
C PHE A 63 -2.55 2.30 4.60
N ASP A 64 -2.06 3.06 5.59
CA ASP A 64 -2.87 4.03 6.34
C ASP A 64 -2.38 5.45 6.04
N ILE A 65 -3.24 6.45 6.17
CA ILE A 65 -2.81 7.85 6.32
C ILE A 65 -3.16 8.30 7.73
N LYS A 66 -2.15 8.49 8.57
CA LYS A 66 -2.34 8.91 9.97
C LYS A 66 -1.20 9.83 10.41
N ASP A 67 -1.51 10.71 11.36
CA ASP A 67 -0.58 11.71 11.89
C ASP A 67 0.11 12.56 10.80
N GLY A 68 -0.60 12.80 9.69
CA GLY A 68 -0.11 13.59 8.56
C GLY A 68 0.92 12.87 7.68
N LYS A 69 1.00 11.54 7.73
CA LYS A 69 1.93 10.72 6.94
C LYS A 69 1.28 9.50 6.34
N ILE A 70 1.90 8.97 5.31
CA ILE A 70 1.57 7.67 4.73
C ILE A 70 2.28 6.60 5.55
N TRP A 71 1.56 5.59 6.00
CA TRP A 71 2.11 4.44 6.71
C TRP A 71 1.97 3.21 5.84
N LEU A 72 3.10 2.65 5.41
CA LEU A 72 3.13 1.37 4.72
C LEU A 72 3.09 0.25 5.77
N GLN A 73 1.91 -0.30 6.00
CA GLN A 73 1.64 -1.29 7.03
C GLN A 73 1.99 -2.71 6.59
N GLU A 74 1.86 -2.99 5.28
CA GLU A 74 2.22 -4.27 4.69
C GLU A 74 2.68 -4.06 3.25
N ASN A 75 3.73 -4.79 2.86
CA ASN A 75 4.21 -4.92 1.49
C ASN A 75 4.71 -6.35 1.29
N ASN A 76 3.84 -7.22 0.76
CA ASN A 76 4.17 -8.62 0.48
C ASN A 76 4.66 -8.81 -0.97
N THR A 77 5.36 -7.81 -1.50
CA THR A 77 5.96 -7.82 -2.84
C THR A 77 7.45 -7.47 -2.75
N ASP A 78 8.16 -7.57 -3.86
CA ASP A 78 9.55 -7.12 -4.01
C ASP A 78 9.68 -5.65 -4.46
N ILE A 79 8.57 -4.89 -4.46
CA ILE A 79 8.53 -3.52 -4.99
C ILE A 79 8.95 -2.48 -3.96
N GLU A 80 9.79 -1.56 -4.43
CA GLU A 80 10.18 -0.34 -3.74
C GLU A 80 9.09 0.74 -3.92
N VAL A 81 8.14 0.76 -2.97
CA VAL A 81 6.97 1.65 -2.99
C VAL A 81 7.35 3.13 -3.00
N ASP A 82 8.49 3.47 -2.40
CA ASP A 82 8.99 4.84 -2.34
C ASP A 82 9.29 5.43 -3.70
N GLU A 83 9.85 4.67 -4.65
CA GLU A 83 10.12 5.20 -5.99
C GLU A 83 8.84 5.67 -6.68
N ASN A 84 7.78 4.87 -6.62
CA ASN A 84 6.49 5.23 -7.21
C ASN A 84 5.82 6.44 -6.51
N LEU A 85 5.92 6.51 -5.19
CA LEU A 85 5.36 7.63 -4.43
C LEU A 85 6.19 8.92 -4.61
N GLU A 86 7.50 8.82 -4.79
CA GLU A 86 8.39 9.95 -5.12
C GLU A 86 8.05 10.56 -6.47
N GLU A 87 7.77 9.74 -7.49
CA GLU A 87 7.28 10.22 -8.80
C GLU A 87 5.96 11.00 -8.69
N MET A 88 5.15 10.72 -7.67
CA MET A 88 3.91 11.44 -7.36
C MET A 88 4.12 12.64 -6.42
N GLY A 89 5.38 12.98 -6.10
CA GLY A 89 5.75 14.12 -5.27
C GLY A 89 5.67 13.88 -3.77
N ILE A 90 5.72 12.62 -3.33
CA ILE A 90 5.78 12.22 -1.91
C ILE A 90 7.21 11.81 -1.55
N SER A 91 7.84 12.50 -0.63
CA SER A 91 9.21 12.14 -0.20
C SER A 91 9.22 10.98 0.81
N LYS A 92 10.33 10.24 0.89
CA LYS A 92 10.53 9.22 1.95
C LYS A 92 10.30 9.73 3.37
N LYS A 93 10.48 11.03 3.63
CA LYS A 93 10.25 11.66 4.95
C LYS A 93 8.77 11.84 5.32
N GLU A 94 7.88 11.52 4.38
CA GLU A 94 6.42 11.53 4.57
C GLU A 94 5.84 10.12 4.62
N ILE A 95 6.68 9.10 4.47
CA ILE A 95 6.32 7.69 4.50
C ILE A 95 6.94 7.05 5.74
N VAL A 96 6.14 6.33 6.51
CA VAL A 96 6.57 5.51 7.65
C VAL A 96 6.46 4.05 7.27
N VAL A 97 7.53 3.27 7.47
CA VAL A 97 7.47 1.81 7.32
C VAL A 97 6.85 1.21 8.59
N GLY A 98 5.54 0.99 8.54
CA GLY A 98 4.70 0.58 9.66
C GLY A 98 5.04 -0.80 10.19
N PHE A 99 5.37 -1.75 9.29
CA PHE A 99 5.78 -3.11 9.65
C PHE A 99 7.19 -3.20 10.27
N HIS A 100 8.00 -2.14 10.18
CA HIS A 100 9.24 -2.07 10.97
C HIS A 100 8.91 -1.73 12.43
N HIS A 101 9.53 -2.49 13.34
CA HIS A 101 9.48 -2.17 14.77
C HIS A 101 9.93 -0.71 14.99
N PRO A 102 9.31 0.07 15.89
CA PRO A 102 9.63 1.49 16.07
C PRO A 102 11.12 1.79 16.26
N SER A 103 11.85 0.95 17.01
CA SER A 103 13.30 1.12 17.23
C SER A 103 14.16 0.87 15.98
N MET A 104 13.60 0.30 14.92
CA MET A 104 14.33 0.03 13.67
C MET A 104 14.20 1.18 12.68
N ARG A 105 13.18 2.05 12.85
CA ARG A 105 12.87 3.11 11.89
C ARG A 105 13.94 4.20 11.84
N GLU A 106 14.69 4.39 12.93
CA GLU A 106 15.83 5.32 12.96
C GLU A 106 16.98 4.92 12.03
N TYR A 107 17.05 3.65 11.64
CA TYR A 107 18.06 3.12 10.72
C TYR A 107 17.59 3.09 9.27
N SER A 108 16.43 3.67 8.97
CA SER A 108 15.86 3.75 7.62
C SER A 108 15.87 5.18 7.09
N ASP A 109 15.82 5.34 5.78
CA ASP A 109 15.72 6.66 5.14
C ASP A 109 14.31 7.28 5.24
N TYR A 110 13.36 6.53 5.78
CA TYR A 110 11.95 6.89 5.96
C TYR A 110 11.70 7.75 7.20
N ALA A 111 10.43 8.09 7.44
CA ALA A 111 9.98 8.73 8.66
C ALA A 111 9.87 7.75 9.85
N LEU A 112 10.02 8.28 11.07
CA LEU A 112 9.90 7.53 12.32
C LEU A 112 8.45 7.25 12.74
N ALA A 113 7.61 8.27 12.55
CA ALA A 113 6.18 8.33 12.83
C ALA A 113 5.58 9.46 12.00
#